data_AF-A0A418MDH1-F1
#
_entry.id   AF-A0A418MDH1-F1
#
_cell.length_a   1.000
_cell.length_b   1.000
_cell.length_c   1.000
_cell.angle_alpha   90.00
_cell.angle_beta   90.00
_cell.angle_gamma   90.00
#
_symmetry.space_group_name_H-M   'P 1'
#
loop_
_entity.id
_entity.type
_entity.pdbx_description
1 polymer ?
#
loop_
_entity_poly.entity_id
_entity_poly.type
_entity_poly.pdbx_seq_one_letter_code
_entity_poly.pdbx_strand_id
1 'polypeptide(L)'
;MARPKRPEAEKRDHRLTVYLTAEEEALQRVADLQERPMTQLVVTAVKAWIAQLLALPRPLLVARYEGIMHQDSQMLRGYICGRGHPFWVEWVTPTSHRCCPVCGTEQEIKRIWDGTVRRGL
;
A
#
# COMPACT_ATOMS: atom_id res chain seq x y z
N MET A 1 -25.54 -7.73 0.14
CA MET A 1 -25.47 -8.86 1.09
C MET A 1 -25.02 -8.33 2.43
N ALA A 2 -25.77 -8.58 3.50
CA ALA A 2 -25.39 -8.14 4.85
C ALA A 2 -24.20 -8.97 5.35
N ARG A 3 -23.23 -8.31 5.99
CA ARG A 3 -22.04 -8.97 6.56
C ARG A 3 -22.51 -9.96 7.65
N PRO A 4 -22.08 -11.23 7.62
CA PRO A 4 -22.45 -12.19 8.65
C PRO A 4 -21.96 -11.72 10.03
N LYS A 5 -22.80 -11.93 11.06
CA LYS A 5 -22.47 -11.59 12.44
C LYS A 5 -21.30 -12.44 12.94
N ARG A 6 -20.41 -11.81 13.69
CA ARG A 6 -19.19 -12.42 14.26
C ARG A 6 -19.59 -13.52 15.25
N PRO A 7 -19.14 -14.78 15.07
CA PRO A 7 -19.42 -15.85 16.02
C PRO A 7 -18.63 -15.64 17.33
N GLU A 8 -19.29 -15.86 18.47
CA GLU A 8 -18.78 -15.61 19.83
C GLU A 8 -17.57 -16.49 20.22
N ALA A 9 -17.27 -17.53 19.43
CA ALA A 9 -16.16 -18.46 19.66
C ALA A 9 -14.83 -18.08 18.95
N GLU A 10 -14.73 -16.88 18.38
CA GLU A 10 -13.50 -16.41 17.73
C GLU A 10 -12.45 -16.09 18.81
N LYS A 11 -11.75 -17.12 19.32
CA LYS A 11 -10.44 -16.94 19.97
C LYS A 11 -9.62 -16.10 18.99
N ARG A 12 -9.06 -14.98 19.46
CA ARG A 12 -8.14 -14.14 18.67
C ARG A 12 -6.94 -14.99 18.27
N ASP A 13 -7.08 -15.71 17.17
CA ASP A 13 -5.97 -16.41 16.57
C ASP A 13 -5.15 -15.28 15.93
N HIS A 14 -4.01 -14.95 16.54
CA HIS A 14 -3.12 -13.88 16.08
C HIS A 14 -2.37 -14.30 14.80
N ARG A 15 -3.09 -14.90 13.86
CA ARG A 15 -2.57 -15.44 12.61
C ARG A 15 -2.73 -14.38 11.54
N LEU A 16 -1.61 -14.06 10.91
CA LEU A 16 -1.55 -13.21 9.75
C LEU A 16 -1.35 -14.12 8.54
N THR A 17 -2.31 -14.13 7.62
CA THR A 17 -2.16 -14.81 6.32
C THR A 17 -1.53 -13.83 5.35
N VAL A 18 -0.40 -14.20 4.75
CA VAL A 18 0.33 -13.39 3.78
C VAL A 18 0.28 -14.10 2.44
N TYR A 19 -0.17 -13.41 1.39
CA TYR A 19 -0.17 -13.90 0.02
C TYR A 19 1.01 -13.29 -0.73
N LEU A 20 1.92 -14.12 -1.21
CA LEU A 20 3.07 -13.70 -2.02
C LEU A 20 2.70 -13.79 -3.50
N THR A 21 2.95 -12.73 -4.26
CA THR A 21 2.46 -12.62 -5.65
C THR A 21 3.46 -13.12 -6.70
N ALA A 22 4.77 -13.11 -6.41
CA ALA A 22 5.82 -13.59 -7.33
C ALA A 22 7.17 -13.95 -6.68
N GLU A 23 7.39 -13.66 -5.39
CA GLU A 23 8.73 -13.76 -4.76
C GLU A 23 8.88 -14.89 -3.73
N GLU A 24 7.96 -15.86 -3.74
CA GLU A 24 7.99 -16.98 -2.81
C GLU A 24 9.30 -17.80 -2.93
N GLU A 25 9.76 -18.06 -4.15
CA GLU A 25 11.01 -18.80 -4.39
C GLU A 25 12.27 -18.06 -3.92
N ALA A 26 12.26 -16.73 -3.99
CA ALA A 26 13.37 -15.92 -3.51
C ALA A 26 13.40 -15.92 -1.98
N LEU A 27 12.22 -15.82 -1.36
CA LEU A 27 12.07 -15.84 0.09
C LEU A 27 12.42 -17.21 0.68
N GLN A 28 12.05 -18.29 0.00
CA GLN A 28 12.41 -19.65 0.40
C GLN A 28 13.93 -19.87 0.35
N ARG A 29 14.60 -19.40 -0.71
CA ARG A 29 16.07 -19.47 -0.79
C ARG A 29 16.76 -18.77 0.38
N VAL A 30 16.24 -17.61 0.81
CA VAL A 30 16.77 -16.89 1.97
C VAL A 30 16.45 -17.64 3.29
N ALA A 31 15.30 -18.29 3.38
CA ALA A 31 14.94 -19.16 4.50
C ALA A 31 15.93 -20.32 4.67
N ASP A 32 16.25 -20.99 3.57
CA ASP A 32 17.19 -22.10 3.55
C ASP A 32 18.61 -21.63 3.89
N LEU A 33 19.06 -20.51 3.32
CA LEU A 33 20.38 -19.92 3.60
C LEU A 33 20.57 -19.48 5.06
N GLN A 34 19.49 -19.06 5.72
CA GLN A 34 19.54 -18.61 7.12
C GLN A 34 19.11 -19.69 8.12
N GLU A 35 18.83 -20.91 7.64
CA GLU A 35 18.33 -22.03 8.45
C GLU A 35 17.12 -21.64 9.32
N ARG A 36 16.20 -20.86 8.75
CA ARG A 36 15.05 -20.30 9.49
C ARG A 36 13.74 -20.58 8.78
N PRO A 37 12.64 -20.81 9.52
CA PRO A 37 11.31 -20.90 8.92
C PRO A 37 10.95 -19.61 8.18
N MET A 38 10.39 -19.75 6.98
CA MET A 38 9.95 -18.62 6.15
C MET A 38 9.00 -17.67 6.91
N THR A 39 8.14 -18.22 7.77
CA THR A 39 7.23 -17.43 8.62
C THR A 39 7.98 -16.52 9.60
N GLN A 40 9.09 -16.98 10.18
CA GLN A 40 9.92 -16.17 11.07
C GLN A 40 10.66 -15.07 10.30
N LEU A 41 11.11 -15.34 9.07
CA LEU A 41 11.71 -14.33 8.21
C LEU A 41 10.71 -13.23 7.85
N VAL A 42 9.48 -13.59 7.45
CA VAL A 42 8.41 -12.62 7.17
C VAL A 42 8.13 -11.75 8.39
N VAL A 43 7.98 -12.37 9.57
CA VAL A 43 7.75 -11.62 10.82
C VAL A 43 8.91 -10.68 11.13
N THR A 44 10.15 -11.12 10.90
CA THR A 44 11.36 -10.30 11.13
C THR A 44 11.43 -9.13 10.16
N ALA A 45 11.17 -9.35 8.87
CA ALA A 45 11.14 -8.31 7.86
C ALA A 45 10.04 -7.27 8.14
N VAL A 46 8.84 -7.73 8.51
CA VAL A 46 7.72 -6.85 8.90
C VAL A 46 8.07 -6.02 10.14
N LYS A 47 8.68 -6.62 11.17
CA LYS A 47 9.14 -5.89 12.37
C LYS A 47 10.20 -4.84 12.03
N ALA A 48 11.18 -5.19 11.20
CA ALA A 48 12.23 -4.28 10.77
C ALA A 48 11.66 -3.09 9.96
N TRP A 49 10.72 -3.36 9.06
CA TRP A 49 10.03 -2.33 8.29
C TRP A 49 9.22 -1.39 9.19
N ILE A 50 8.46 -1.94 10.14
CA ILE A 50 7.71 -1.14 11.13
C ILE A 50 8.68 -0.28 11.95
N ALA A 51 9.80 -0.85 12.41
CA ALA A 51 10.80 -0.09 13.17
C ALA A 51 11.40 1.05 12.34
N GLN A 52 11.67 0.84 11.06
CA GLN A 52 12.13 1.89 10.15
C GLN A 52 11.08 3.00 9.95
N LEU A 53 9.79 2.64 9.87
CA LEU A 53 8.71 3.62 9.78
C LEU A 53 8.54 4.42 11.08
N LEU A 54 8.73 3.79 12.23
CA LEU A 54 8.62 4.44 13.54
C LEU A 54 9.85 5.30 13.88
N ALA A 55 11.02 4.94 13.35
CA ALA A 55 12.28 5.64 13.54
C ALA A 55 12.78 6.28 12.24
N LEU A 56 11.87 6.87 11.45
CA LEU A 56 12.27 7.62 10.26
C LEU A 56 13.23 8.74 10.67
N PRO A 57 14.43 8.82 10.06
CA PRO A 57 15.35 9.92 10.30
C PRO A 57 14.63 11.27 10.17
N ARG A 58 14.82 12.17 11.14
CA ARG A 58 14.23 13.52 11.13
C ARG A 58 14.31 14.21 9.76
N PRO A 59 15.40 14.13 8.98
CA PRO A 59 15.47 14.73 7.65
C PRO A 59 14.43 14.22 6.65
N LEU A 60 14.03 12.95 6.73
CA LEU A 60 13.00 12.37 5.85
C LEU A 60 11.58 12.75 6.29
N LEU A 61 11.36 12.87 7.60
CA LEU A 61 10.12 13.42 8.14
C LEU A 61 9.98 14.88 7.72
N VAL A 62 11.03 15.67 7.90
CA VAL A 62 11.10 17.07 7.49
C VAL A 62 10.93 17.20 5.97
N ALA A 63 11.64 16.43 5.14
CA ALA A 63 11.47 16.48 3.69
C ALA A 63 10.06 16.09 3.21
N ARG A 64 9.40 15.13 3.88
CA ARG A 64 8.00 14.77 3.59
C ARG A 64 7.04 15.88 4.01
N TYR A 65 7.27 16.50 5.17
CA TYR A 65 6.49 17.64 5.63
C TYR A 65 6.71 18.90 4.78
N GLU A 66 7.96 19.25 4.47
CA GLU A 66 8.36 20.36 3.58
C GLU A 66 7.83 20.15 2.16
N GLY A 67 7.89 18.94 1.62
CA GLY A 67 7.27 18.61 0.33
C GLY A 67 5.76 18.84 0.32
N ILE A 68 5.05 18.49 1.40
CA ILE A 68 3.60 18.73 1.55
C ILE A 68 3.29 20.22 1.80
N MET A 69 4.20 20.97 2.41
CA MET A 69 4.02 22.39 2.75
C MET A 69 4.41 23.34 1.62
N HIS A 70 5.33 22.96 0.72
CA HIS A 70 5.83 23.79 -0.38
C HIS A 70 5.35 23.38 -1.77
N GLN A 71 4.60 22.28 -1.90
CA GLN A 71 3.95 21.94 -3.17
C GLN A 71 2.63 22.71 -3.35
N ASP A 72 2.75 23.93 -3.88
CA ASP A 72 1.60 24.76 -4.27
C ASP A 72 0.78 24.14 -5.41
N SER A 73 1.39 23.23 -6.16
CA SER A 73 0.76 22.53 -7.26
C SER A 73 1.29 21.12 -7.43
N GLN A 74 0.39 20.16 -7.66
CA GLN A 74 0.74 18.77 -7.96
C GLN A 74 0.10 18.35 -9.27
N MET A 75 0.88 17.66 -10.11
CA MET A 75 0.36 17.06 -11.32
C MET A 75 -0.19 15.68 -11.00
N LEU A 76 -1.49 15.51 -11.20
CA LEU A 76 -2.23 14.31 -10.87
C LEU A 76 -2.88 13.71 -12.12
N ARG A 77 -3.07 12.40 -12.08
CA ARG A 77 -3.89 11.63 -13.01
C ARG A 77 -5.14 11.16 -12.28
N GLY A 78 -6.30 11.44 -12.84
CA GLY A 78 -7.60 11.02 -12.35
C GLY A 78 -8.05 9.72 -13.00
N TYR A 79 -8.57 8.81 -12.17
CA TYR A 79 -9.07 7.51 -12.57
C TYR A 79 -10.47 7.28 -11.99
N ILE A 80 -11.24 6.42 -12.67
CA ILE A 80 -12.51 5.88 -12.17
C ILE A 80 -12.46 4.36 -12.29
N CYS A 81 -12.86 3.63 -11.25
CA CYS A 81 -13.02 2.18 -11.36
C CYS A 81 -14.37 1.81 -12.00
N GLY A 82 -14.55 0.56 -12.41
CA GLY A 82 -15.82 0.06 -12.98
C GLY A 82 -17.03 0.19 -12.06
N ARG A 83 -16.82 0.45 -10.76
CA ARG A 83 -17.89 0.76 -9.77
C ARG A 83 -18.18 2.26 -9.61
N GLY A 84 -17.48 3.12 -10.34
CA GLY A 84 -17.71 4.57 -10.34
C GLY A 84 -16.95 5.37 -9.28
N HIS A 85 -15.98 4.79 -8.54
CA HIS A 85 -15.22 5.54 -7.55
C HIS A 85 -14.09 6.36 -8.22
N PRO A 86 -14.09 7.70 -8.10
CA PRO A 86 -13.01 8.53 -8.58
C PRO A 86 -11.82 8.49 -7.60
N PHE A 87 -10.59 8.48 -8.13
CA PHE A 87 -9.38 8.63 -7.34
C PHE A 87 -8.26 9.29 -8.16
N TRP A 88 -7.29 9.89 -7.46
CA TRP A 88 -6.18 10.63 -8.07
C TRP A 88 -4.85 10.07 -7.63
N VAL A 89 -3.88 10.12 -8.54
CA VAL A 89 -2.55 9.56 -8.33
C VAL A 89 -1.52 10.51 -8.90
N GLU A 90 -0.33 10.53 -8.31
CA GLU A 90 0.74 11.39 -8.79
C GLU A 90 1.18 10.99 -10.20
N TRP A 91 1.37 11.97 -11.08
CA TRP A 91 1.75 11.74 -12.47
C TRP A 91 3.08 10.99 -12.63
N VAL A 92 4.01 11.22 -11.69
CA VAL A 92 5.34 10.61 -11.69
C VAL A 92 5.32 9.12 -11.35
N THR A 93 4.19 8.59 -10.87
CA THR A 93 4.07 7.17 -10.54
C THR A 93 4.11 6.34 -11.83
N PRO A 94 5.13 5.47 -12.02
CA PRO A 94 5.34 4.77 -13.30
C PRO A 94 4.33 3.64 -13.53
N THR A 95 3.62 3.20 -12.50
CA THR A 95 2.70 2.05 -12.54
C THR A 95 1.25 2.50 -12.67
N SER A 96 0.54 1.97 -13.69
CA SER A 96 -0.92 2.03 -13.71
C SER A 96 -1.47 1.35 -12.46
N HIS A 97 -2.42 1.99 -11.80
CA HIS A 97 -3.00 1.43 -10.59
C HIS A 97 -3.69 0.12 -10.92
N ARG A 98 -3.24 -0.95 -10.26
CA ARG A 98 -3.76 -2.31 -10.46
C ARG A 98 -5.09 -2.54 -9.76
N CYS A 99 -5.42 -1.71 -8.77
CA CYS A 99 -6.67 -1.80 -8.02
C CYS A 99 -7.21 -0.41 -7.64
N CYS A 100 -8.53 -0.32 -7.49
CA CYS A 100 -9.18 0.85 -6.93
C CYS A 100 -8.84 0.97 -5.44
N PRO A 101 -8.30 2.11 -4.95
CA PRO A 101 -7.95 2.29 -3.55
C PRO A 101 -9.16 2.31 -2.60
N VAL A 102 -10.38 2.54 -3.14
CA VAL A 102 -11.62 2.61 -2.36
C VAL A 102 -12.25 1.22 -2.18
N CYS A 103 -12.38 0.46 -3.28
CA CYS A 103 -13.14 -0.80 -3.28
C CYS A 103 -12.32 -2.04 -3.61
N GLY A 104 -11.00 -1.91 -3.78
CA GLY A 104 -10.07 -3.01 -4.06
C GLY A 104 -10.30 -3.71 -5.40
N THR A 105 -11.14 -3.16 -6.28
CA THR A 105 -11.48 -3.80 -7.56
C THR A 105 -10.32 -3.66 -8.53
N GLU A 106 -9.84 -4.79 -9.04
CA GLU A 106 -8.75 -4.88 -10.03
C GLU A 106 -9.24 -4.72 -11.48
N GLN A 107 -10.54 -4.88 -11.69
CA GLN A 107 -11.17 -4.79 -13.01
C GLN A 107 -11.54 -3.34 -13.37
N GLU A 108 -11.32 -3.01 -14.64
CA GLU A 108 -11.82 -1.81 -15.33
C GLU A 108 -11.50 -0.48 -14.65
N ILE A 109 -10.22 -0.15 -14.55
CA ILE A 109 -9.78 1.20 -14.19
C ILE A 109 -9.65 2.02 -15.48
N LYS A 110 -10.52 3.03 -15.63
CA LYS A 110 -10.48 3.98 -16.74
C LYS A 110 -9.85 5.28 -16.27
N ARG A 111 -8.93 5.80 -17.08
CA ARG A 111 -8.40 7.15 -16.89
C ARG A 111 -9.45 8.16 -17.34
N ILE A 112 -9.67 9.20 -16.55
CA ILE A 112 -10.71 10.21 -16.82
C ILE A 112 -10.16 11.63 -16.94
N TRP A 113 -9.00 11.90 -16.36
CA TRP A 113 -8.49 13.26 -16.27
C TRP A 113 -6.98 13.30 -16.05
N ASP A 114 -6.36 14.37 -16.52
CA ASP A 114 -4.97 14.71 -16.28
C ASP A 114 -4.85 16.21 -16.06
N GLY A 115 -4.10 16.62 -15.05
CA GLY A 115 -3.83 18.04 -14.88
C GLY A 115 -3.15 18.39 -13.58
N THR A 116 -3.00 19.68 -13.37
CA THR A 116 -2.35 20.23 -12.18
C THR A 116 -3.42 20.68 -11.20
N VAL A 117 -3.40 20.13 -9.99
CA VAL A 117 -4.21 20.61 -8.87
C VAL A 117 -3.36 21.59 -8.08
N ARG A 118 -3.87 22.80 -7.89
CA ARG A 118 -3.28 23.79 -6.98
C ARG A 118 -4.00 23.72 -5.65
N ARG A 119 -3.28 23.83 -4.53
CA ARG A 119 -3.94 24.10 -3.24
C ARG A 119 -4.67 25.44 -3.37
N GLY A 120 -5.94 25.47 -2.98
CA GLY A 120 -6.75 26.69 -3.02
C GLY A 120 -6.09 27.80 -2.21
N LEU A 121 -6.12 29.01 -2.75
CA LEU A 121 -5.81 30.25 -2.03
C LEU A 121 -6.78 30.45 -0.86
#